data_AF-A0A382REM4-F1
#
_entry.id   AF-A0A382REM4-F1
#
_cell.length_a   1.000
_cell.length_b   1.000
_cell.length_c   1.000
_cell.angle_alpha   90.00
_cell.angle_beta   90.00
_cell.angle_gamma   90.00
#
_symmetry.space_group_name_H-M   'P 1'
#
loop_
_entity.id
_entity.type
_entity.pdbx_description
1 polymer ?
#
loop_
_entity_poly.entity_id
_entity_poly.type
_entity_poly.pdbx_seq_one_letter_code
_entity_poly.pdbx_strand_id
1 'polypeptide(L)' 'VKFQSEQLLDYPYDLYENWRENHPIWQDEETGMWVLSRHDDVRAVLKNSEHYSSSAMGEGGNYTTCD' A
#
# COMPACT_ATOMS: atom_id res chain seq x y z
N VAL A 1 -4.85 -6.13 11.40
CA VAL A 1 -5.50 -6.42 10.10
C VAL A 1 -4.42 -6.88 9.15
N LYS A 2 -4.70 -7.84 8.25
CA LYS A 2 -3.71 -8.37 7.31
C LYS A 2 -4.09 -8.02 5.89
N PHE A 3 -3.15 -7.47 5.13
CA PHE A 3 -3.38 -7.13 3.73
C PHE A 3 -3.39 -8.40 2.87
N GLN A 4 -2.43 -9.29 3.04
CA GLN A 4 -2.32 -10.51 2.23
C GLN A 4 -3.15 -11.68 2.80
N SER A 5 -4.47 -11.52 2.87
CA SER A 5 -5.39 -12.58 3.36
C SER A 5 -6.18 -13.21 2.22
N GLU A 6 -6.55 -14.50 2.36
CA GLU A 6 -7.44 -15.19 1.40
C GLU A 6 -8.77 -14.46 1.23
N GLN A 7 -9.33 -13.94 2.32
CA GLN A 7 -10.56 -13.14 2.28
C GLN A 7 -10.43 -11.91 1.38
N LEU A 8 -9.24 -11.28 1.32
CA LEU A 8 -9.01 -10.16 0.41
C LEU A 8 -9.00 -10.58 -1.06
N LEU A 9 -8.55 -11.79 -1.36
CA LEU A 9 -8.58 -12.33 -2.72
C LEU A 9 -10.00 -12.61 -3.17
N ASP A 10 -10.84 -13.13 -2.28
CA ASP A 10 -12.21 -13.52 -2.61
C ASP A 10 -13.19 -12.32 -2.61
N TYR A 11 -13.04 -11.38 -1.66
CA TYR A 11 -13.99 -10.28 -1.45
C TYR A 11 -13.27 -8.92 -1.25
N PRO A 12 -12.52 -8.43 -2.25
CA PRO A 12 -11.67 -7.25 -2.09
C PRO A 12 -12.47 -5.98 -1.81
N TYR A 13 -13.58 -5.76 -2.51
CA TYR A 13 -14.32 -4.50 -2.45
C TYR A 13 -15.06 -4.31 -1.12
N ASP A 14 -15.62 -5.38 -0.55
CA ASP A 14 -16.29 -5.35 0.76
C ASP A 14 -15.29 -4.99 1.87
N LEU A 15 -14.09 -5.57 1.80
CA LEU A 15 -13.02 -5.24 2.75
C LEU A 15 -12.54 -3.81 2.59
N TYR A 16 -12.35 -3.33 1.36
CA TYR A 16 -11.98 -1.93 1.12
C TYR A 16 -13.04 -0.95 1.62
N GLU A 17 -14.33 -1.28 1.48
CA GLU A 17 -15.43 -0.48 2.03
C GLU A 17 -15.34 -0.37 3.54
N ASN A 18 -15.24 -1.52 4.22
CA ASN A 18 -15.07 -1.55 5.67
C ASN A 18 -13.82 -0.79 6.13
N TRP A 19 -12.70 -0.87 5.40
CA TRP A 19 -11.49 -0.11 5.74
C TRP A 19 -11.71 1.39 5.60
N ARG A 20 -12.33 1.87 4.53
CA ARG A 20 -12.59 3.31 4.35
C ARG A 20 -13.40 3.91 5.50
N GLU A 21 -14.32 3.14 6.05
CA GLU A 21 -15.19 3.55 7.15
C GLU A 21 -14.50 3.43 8.52
N ASN A 22 -13.94 2.26 8.83
CA ASN A 22 -13.53 1.91 10.20
C ASN A 22 -12.02 2.02 10.42
N HIS A 23 -11.20 1.71 9.41
CA HIS A 23 -9.73 1.68 9.52
C HIS A 23 -9.10 2.19 8.22
N PRO A 24 -9.17 3.50 7.94
CA PRO A 24 -8.83 4.02 6.62
C PRO A 24 -7.34 3.99 6.31
N ILE A 25 -6.52 4.09 7.36
CA ILE A 25 -5.07 4.04 7.34
C ILE A 25 -4.62 3.11 8.47
N TRP A 26 -3.84 2.09 8.16
CA TRP A 26 -3.30 1.15 9.13
C TRP A 26 -1.98 0.55 8.62
N GLN A 27 -1.17 0.05 9.55
CA GLN A 27 0.05 -0.67 9.22
C GLN A 27 -0.23 -2.17 9.23
N ASP A 28 0.15 -2.85 8.17
CA ASP A 28 0.13 -4.30 8.11
C ASP A 28 1.25 -4.84 9.00
N GLU A 29 0.91 -5.58 10.04
CA GLU A 29 1.87 -6.05 11.05
C GLU A 29 2.89 -7.05 10.50
N GLU A 30 2.55 -7.75 9.41
CA GLU A 30 3.38 -8.79 8.82
C GLU A 30 4.46 -8.20 7.91
N THR A 31 4.08 -7.23 7.07
CA THR A 31 5.00 -6.61 6.10
C THR A 31 5.56 -5.28 6.56
N GLY A 32 4.98 -4.68 7.60
CA GLY A 32 5.30 -3.32 8.04
C GLY A 32 4.82 -2.22 7.08
N MET A 33 4.12 -2.58 6.00
CA MET A 33 3.65 -1.62 5.00
C MET A 33 2.43 -0.85 5.50
N TRP A 34 2.32 0.41 5.06
CA TRP A 34 1.14 1.24 5.32
C TRP A 34 0.10 1.00 4.23
N VAL A 35 -1.13 0.71 4.65
CA VAL A 35 -2.29 0.54 3.77
C VAL A 35 -3.19 1.77 3.89
N LEU A 36 -3.46 2.39 2.74
CA LEU A 36 -4.32 3.56 2.61
C LEU A 36 -5.52 3.19 1.73
N SER A 37 -6.74 3.41 2.22
CA SER A 37 -7.96 2.95 1.52
C SER A 37 -8.85 4.08 0.99
N ARG A 38 -8.72 5.31 1.52
CA ARG A 38 -9.50 6.46 1.03
C ARG A 38 -8.84 7.06 -0.20
N HIS A 39 -9.66 7.45 -1.17
CA HIS A 39 -9.20 8.07 -2.41
C HIS A 39 -8.32 9.30 -2.15
N ASP A 40 -8.71 10.15 -1.19
CA ASP A 40 -8.01 11.41 -0.93
C ASP A 40 -6.61 11.18 -0.33
N ASP A 41 -6.47 10.19 0.56
CA ASP A 41 -5.18 9.82 1.16
C ASP A 41 -4.24 9.25 0.10
N VAL A 42 -4.73 8.34 -0.74
CA VAL A 42 -3.95 7.78 -1.87
C VAL A 42 -3.51 8.89 -2.83
N ARG A 43 -4.43 9.79 -3.20
CA ARG A 43 -4.13 10.91 -4.11
C ARG A 43 -3.11 11.88 -3.51
N ALA A 44 -3.18 12.16 -2.21
CA ALA A 44 -2.23 13.04 -1.53
C ALA A 44 -0.82 12.45 -1.52
N VAL A 45 -0.69 11.16 -1.20
CA VAL A 45 0.60 10.46 -1.18
C VAL A 45 1.21 10.36 -2.57
N LEU A 46 0.45 9.89 -3.56
CA LEU A 46 0.96 9.71 -4.93
C LEU A 46 1.36 11.02 -5.62
N LYS A 47 0.83 12.16 -5.17
CA LYS A 47 1.21 13.49 -5.68
C LYS A 47 2.37 14.13 -4.93
N ASN A 48 2.81 13.55 -3.82
CA ASN A 48 3.87 14.08 -2.99
C ASN A 48 5.16 13.25 -3.15
N SER A 49 5.78 13.38 -4.31
CA SER A 49 7.01 12.65 -4.65
C SER A 49 8.24 13.08 -3.84
N GLU A 50 8.19 14.26 -3.21
CA GLU A 50 9.26 14.76 -2.33
C GLU A 50 9.35 13.91 -1.05
N HIS A 51 8.21 13.52 -0.51
CA HIS A 51 8.15 12.74 0.73
C HIS A 51 7.90 11.24 0.51
N TYR A 52 7.37 10.84 -0.65
CA TYR A 52 7.05 9.45 -0.96
C TYR A 52 7.67 9.04 -2.31
N SER A 53 8.71 8.21 -2.23
CA SER A 53 9.41 7.68 -3.40
C SER A 53 8.68 6.46 -3.99
N SER A 54 8.69 6.34 -5.31
CA SER A 54 8.22 5.14 -6.04
C SER A 54 9.25 4.01 -6.09
N SER A 55 10.46 4.19 -5.54
CA SER A 55 11.58 3.23 -5.64
C SER A 55 11.28 1.87 -5.02
N ALA A 56 10.39 1.79 -4.02
CA ALA A 56 10.01 0.53 -3.38
C ALA A 56 9.15 -0.38 -4.27
N MET A 57 8.51 0.18 -5.31
CA MET A 57 7.63 -0.55 -6.24
C MET A 57 8.18 -0.57 -7.67
N GLY A 58 9.27 0.14 -7.93
CA GLY A 58 9.89 0.25 -9.25
C GLY A 58 11.03 -0.74 -9.41
N GLU A 59 10.77 -1.79 -10.19
CA GLU A 59 11.76 -2.68 -10.82
C GLU A 59 12.66 -3.47 -9.86
N GLY A 60 12.75 -4.79 -10.04
CA GLY A 60 13.76 -5.62 -9.38
C GLY A 60 15.15 -5.18 -9.85
N GLY A 61 15.73 -4.19 -9.17
CA GLY A 61 17.03 -3.62 -9.50
C GLY A 61 18.16 -4.57 -9.15
N ASN A 62 18.39 -5.59 -9.98
CA ASN A 62 19.71 -6.19 -10.13
C ASN A 62 20.62 -5.18 -10.83
N TYR A 63 21.13 -4.20 -10.09
CA TYR A 63 22.30 -3.44 -10.53
C TYR A 63 23.54 -4.19 -10.04
N THR A 64 24.08 -5.05 -10.91
CA THR A 64 25.49 -5.40 -10.84
C THR A 64 26.26 -4.10 -11.04
N THR A 65 26.96 -3.62 -10.01
CA THR A 65 27.95 -2.55 -10.18
C THR A 65 28.97 -3.02 -11.21
N CYS A 66 28.97 -2.39 -12.38
CA CYS A 66 30.14 -2.28 -13.22
C CYS A 66 30.67 -0.87 -12.99
N ASP A 67 31.70 -0.76 -12.15
CA ASP A 67 32.87 0.13 -12.27
C ASP A 67 33.78 -0.08 -11.05
#